data_AF-A0A0Q9D5R8-F1
#
_entry.id   AF-A0A0Q9D5R8-F1
#
_cell.length_a   1.000
_cell.length_b   1.000
_cell.length_c   1.000
_cell.angle_alpha   90.00
_cell.angle_beta   90.00
_cell.angle_gamma   90.00
#
_symmetry.space_group_name_H-M   'P 1'
#
loop_
_entity.id
_entity.type
_entity.pdbx_description
1 polymer ?
#
loop_
_entity_poly.entity_id
_entity_poly.type
_entity_poly.pdbx_seq_one_letter_code
_entity_poly.pdbx_strand_id
1 'polypeptide(L)'
;MVRGPVRGPPGGGARMSGDGAPPQQPPWGSSNGTGGSQQPAQPGGPVVPSQPAPPWGGPSTVRPGAPYPQPPRAQLPGSRSPQAAALRSRRLRRRALLLLLPIPLLIAALVLGTKLAFLPVIASMGSDRYDAGDHSGAADLFDLQKTMNVVDPWKAWFNTGTARHRTGDDYTAISDLHRAYDLAEGEEPMVRCRIQINLSIAYETSGDYEKITADDYMAQKKALEEALAARAAGEDYEASVIDPYGDGNELTPEQVQDDATTWYSFAERSFATAEQVRGWPRCEDQSEQEKEQNEQSVQRLQDKQQQAKDAQPQEPQDPQEGEEQEQEQPEPDQTEEERAEAERQEKLQEQNSEARDDEDQSQQEYRNYYGGDEPAGGTGEEQGGGGSAKNW
;
A
#
# COMPACT_ATOMS: atom_id res chain seq x y z
N MET A 1 32.20 53.15 -6.65
CA MET A 1 32.04 52.40 -7.91
C MET A 1 30.92 51.39 -7.70
N VAL A 2 29.91 51.42 -8.57
CA VAL A 2 28.69 50.61 -8.51
C VAL A 2 29.03 49.13 -8.77
N ARG A 3 28.62 48.22 -7.89
CA ARG A 3 28.56 46.77 -8.16
C ARG A 3 27.17 46.26 -7.77
N GLY A 4 26.52 45.62 -8.74
CA GLY A 4 25.14 45.12 -8.66
C GLY A 4 24.99 43.82 -7.85
N PRO A 5 23.75 43.30 -7.74
CA PRO A 5 23.44 42.18 -6.85
C PRO A 5 23.89 40.85 -7.46
N VAL A 6 24.51 40.03 -6.61
CA VAL A 6 24.95 38.67 -6.90
C VAL A 6 23.73 37.74 -6.89
N ARG A 7 23.57 36.98 -7.98
CA ARG A 7 22.58 35.91 -8.15
C ARG A 7 22.99 34.70 -7.31
N GLY A 8 22.03 34.11 -6.60
CA GLY A 8 22.21 32.85 -5.88
C GLY A 8 22.44 31.65 -6.83
N PRO A 9 23.00 30.54 -6.32
CA PRO A 9 23.25 29.36 -7.12
C PRO A 9 21.95 28.59 -7.42
N PRO A 10 21.83 27.95 -8.59
CA PRO A 10 20.66 27.15 -8.94
C PRO A 10 20.70 25.78 -8.26
N GLY A 11 19.54 25.35 -7.75
CA GLY A 11 19.30 23.99 -7.28
C GLY A 11 19.54 22.98 -8.40
N GLY A 12 20.54 22.14 -8.21
CA GLY A 12 20.81 20.98 -9.06
C GLY A 12 19.95 19.81 -8.61
N GLY A 13 18.79 19.65 -9.23
CA GLY A 13 18.06 18.38 -9.17
C GLY A 13 18.88 17.32 -9.89
N ALA A 14 19.47 16.40 -9.15
CA ALA A 14 20.11 15.22 -9.68
C ALA A 14 19.04 14.37 -10.39
N ARG A 15 19.07 14.36 -11.72
CA ARG A 15 18.39 13.35 -12.53
C ARG A 15 19.16 12.05 -12.36
N MET A 16 18.69 11.17 -11.48
CA MET A 16 19.07 9.76 -11.51
C MET A 16 18.56 9.17 -12.82
N SER A 17 19.46 9.00 -13.78
CA SER A 17 19.23 8.15 -14.96
C SER A 17 19.63 6.74 -14.55
N GLY A 18 18.70 6.03 -13.91
CA GLY A 18 18.80 4.60 -13.72
C GLY A 18 18.25 3.89 -14.95
N ASP A 19 19.13 3.30 -15.75
CA ASP A 19 18.79 2.29 -16.75
C ASP A 19 18.38 1.00 -16.01
N GLY A 20 17.18 1.01 -15.44
CA GLY A 20 16.50 -0.16 -14.90
C GLY A 20 15.33 -0.52 -15.80
N ALA A 21 15.23 -1.78 -16.22
CA ALA A 21 14.09 -2.28 -16.98
C ALA A 21 12.77 -1.89 -16.27
N PRO A 22 11.73 -1.46 -17.01
CA PRO A 22 10.48 -1.06 -16.40
C PRO A 22 9.87 -2.24 -15.63
N PRO A 23 9.30 -2.04 -14.42
CA PRO A 23 8.59 -3.10 -13.74
C PRO A 23 7.45 -3.59 -14.65
N GLN A 24 7.49 -4.88 -14.97
CA GLN A 24 6.54 -5.53 -15.86
C GLN A 24 5.13 -5.35 -15.29
N GLN A 25 4.28 -4.59 -15.98
CA GLN A 25 2.84 -4.58 -15.75
C GLN A 25 2.15 -5.56 -16.72
N PRO A 26 1.14 -6.34 -16.28
CA PRO A 26 0.28 -7.06 -17.22
C PRO A 26 -0.67 -6.09 -17.95
N PRO A 27 -1.10 -6.43 -19.18
CA PRO A 27 -2.07 -5.63 -19.92
C PRO A 27 -3.46 -5.80 -19.29
N TRP A 28 -4.01 -4.72 -18.75
CA TRP A 28 -5.43 -4.69 -18.42
C TRP A 28 -6.22 -4.73 -19.73
N GLY A 29 -6.91 -5.85 -19.97
CA GLY A 29 -7.73 -6.07 -21.15
C GLY A 29 -8.89 -5.07 -21.25
N SER A 30 -8.65 -3.95 -21.92
CA SER A 30 -9.70 -3.11 -22.48
C SER A 30 -10.32 -3.81 -23.68
N SER A 31 -11.46 -4.48 -23.49
CA SER A 31 -12.34 -4.78 -24.60
C SER A 31 -13.39 -3.67 -24.68
N ASN A 32 -13.13 -2.68 -25.53
CA ASN A 32 -14.14 -1.70 -25.91
C ASN A 32 -14.15 -1.46 -27.41
N GLY A 33 -15.32 -1.73 -28.01
CA GLY A 33 -15.83 -0.98 -29.15
C GLY A 33 -15.78 -1.68 -30.51
N THR A 34 -16.95 -2.09 -31.01
CA THR A 34 -17.55 -1.42 -32.19
C THR A 34 -18.95 -1.98 -32.51
N GLY A 35 -19.88 -1.08 -32.79
CA GLY A 35 -21.26 -1.38 -33.21
C GLY A 35 -22.22 -0.44 -32.49
N GLY A 36 -22.45 0.79 -32.97
CA GLY A 36 -22.98 1.05 -34.30
C GLY A 36 -24.48 1.27 -34.16
N SER A 37 -24.85 2.55 -33.99
CA SER A 37 -26.21 3.05 -34.01
C SER A 37 -26.95 2.66 -35.29
N GLN A 38 -28.20 2.18 -35.15
CA GLN A 38 -29.29 2.32 -36.13
C GLN A 38 -30.61 1.80 -35.56
N GLN A 39 -31.61 2.68 -35.46
CA GLN A 39 -33.03 2.32 -35.40
C GLN A 39 -33.43 1.62 -36.71
N PRO A 40 -34.36 0.66 -36.67
CA PRO A 40 -35.68 0.99 -37.21
C PRO A 40 -36.89 0.30 -36.53
N ALA A 41 -38.04 0.97 -36.71
CA ALA A 41 -39.42 0.50 -36.91
C ALA A 41 -40.06 -0.54 -35.97
N GLN A 42 -41.19 -0.12 -35.39
CA GLN A 42 -42.17 -0.95 -34.68
C GLN A 42 -42.95 -1.90 -35.61
N PRO A 43 -43.48 -2.99 -35.03
CA PRO A 43 -44.79 -3.48 -35.45
C PRO A 43 -45.75 -3.82 -34.29
N GLY A 44 -47.03 -3.48 -34.50
CA GLY A 44 -48.19 -4.33 -34.18
C GLY A 44 -48.55 -4.57 -32.72
N GLY A 45 -49.60 -3.88 -32.24
CA GLY A 45 -50.24 -4.17 -30.96
C GLY A 45 -51.17 -5.39 -30.98
N PRO A 46 -51.66 -5.84 -29.81
CA PRO A 46 -52.83 -6.69 -29.70
C PRO A 46 -54.10 -5.89 -29.32
N VAL A 47 -55.18 -6.23 -30.03
CA VAL A 47 -56.55 -5.74 -29.91
C VAL A 47 -57.18 -6.16 -28.59
N VAL A 48 -57.75 -5.20 -27.85
CA VAL A 48 -58.59 -5.45 -26.66
C VAL A 48 -60.06 -5.43 -27.09
N PRO A 49 -60.86 -6.47 -26.82
CA PRO A 49 -62.28 -6.45 -27.13
C PRO A 49 -63.05 -5.53 -26.17
N SER A 50 -63.74 -4.56 -26.76
CA SER A 50 -64.66 -3.62 -26.14
C SER A 50 -65.94 -4.32 -25.64
N GLN A 51 -66.26 -4.13 -24.35
CA GLN A 51 -67.57 -4.50 -23.79
C GLN A 51 -68.65 -3.49 -24.24
N PRO A 52 -69.85 -3.94 -24.63
CA PRO A 52 -70.94 -3.05 -25.03
C PRO A 52 -71.62 -2.39 -23.82
N ALA A 53 -71.92 -1.10 -23.97
CA ALA A 53 -72.71 -0.29 -23.04
C ALA A 53 -74.19 -0.73 -23.02
N PRO A 54 -74.90 -0.63 -21.88
CA PRO A 54 -76.32 -0.92 -21.81
C PRO A 54 -77.17 0.19 -22.46
N PRO A 55 -78.30 -0.16 -23.12
CA PRO A 55 -79.15 0.81 -23.80
C PRO A 55 -80.04 1.59 -22.83
N TRP A 56 -80.14 2.89 -23.08
CA TRP A 56 -81.08 3.80 -22.44
C TRP A 56 -82.53 3.44 -22.83
N GLY A 57 -83.36 3.18 -21.83
CA GLY A 57 -84.78 2.83 -21.97
C GLY A 57 -85.63 4.01 -22.42
N GLY A 58 -86.59 3.72 -23.29
CA GLY A 58 -87.62 4.64 -23.78
C GLY A 58 -88.73 4.96 -22.75
N PRO A 59 -89.68 5.83 -23.13
CA PRO A 59 -90.63 6.45 -22.21
C PRO A 59 -91.71 5.48 -21.73
N SER A 60 -91.79 5.30 -20.41
CA SER A 60 -92.84 4.54 -19.72
C SER A 60 -94.15 5.33 -19.69
N THR A 61 -95.15 4.88 -20.44
CA THR A 61 -96.54 5.28 -20.27
C THR A 61 -97.09 4.73 -18.96
N VAL A 62 -97.47 5.62 -18.06
CA VAL A 62 -98.05 5.35 -16.73
C VAL A 62 -99.45 4.76 -16.88
N ARG A 63 -99.68 3.56 -16.31
CA ARG A 63 -101.02 3.07 -15.93
C ARG A 63 -101.22 3.31 -14.43
N PRO A 64 -102.30 4.00 -14.01
CA PRO A 64 -102.54 4.28 -12.60
C PRO A 64 -103.17 3.08 -11.88
N GLY A 65 -102.75 2.79 -10.65
CA GLY A 65 -103.53 1.96 -9.72
C GLY A 65 -102.82 0.85 -8.94
N ALA A 66 -101.61 1.06 -8.39
CA ALA A 66 -101.07 0.15 -7.38
C ALA A 66 -100.38 0.93 -6.23
N PRO A 67 -100.57 0.56 -4.95
CA PRO A 67 -100.02 1.30 -3.80
C PRO A 67 -98.50 1.13 -3.68
N TYR A 68 -97.78 2.22 -3.39
CA TYR A 68 -96.34 2.23 -3.15
C TYR A 68 -95.98 1.59 -1.78
N PRO A 69 -95.04 0.63 -1.72
CA PRO A 69 -94.39 0.28 -0.46
C PRO A 69 -93.29 1.31 -0.13
N GLN A 70 -93.27 1.75 1.14
CA GLN A 70 -92.31 2.71 1.69
C GLN A 70 -90.86 2.20 1.59
N PRO A 71 -89.86 3.04 1.25
CA PRO A 71 -88.47 2.64 1.33
C PRO A 71 -88.01 2.55 2.80
N PRO A 72 -87.16 1.56 3.15
CA PRO A 72 -86.61 1.48 4.50
C PRO A 72 -85.68 2.67 4.78
N ARG A 73 -85.82 3.25 5.99
CA ARG A 73 -84.98 4.33 6.53
C ARG A 73 -83.49 3.97 6.38
N ALA A 74 -82.75 4.79 5.65
CA ALA A 74 -81.29 4.74 5.62
C ALA A 74 -80.76 5.04 7.03
N GLN A 75 -80.24 4.01 7.70
CA GLN A 75 -79.45 4.19 8.91
C GLN A 75 -78.10 4.78 8.50
N LEU A 76 -77.81 5.99 8.99
CA LEU A 76 -76.49 6.60 8.93
C LEU A 76 -75.47 5.60 9.53
N PRO A 77 -74.37 5.25 8.83
CA PRO A 77 -73.36 4.39 9.41
C PRO A 77 -72.72 5.12 10.59
N GLY A 78 -72.98 4.59 11.78
CA GLY A 78 -72.36 4.99 13.03
C GLY A 78 -70.83 4.98 12.93
N SER A 79 -70.24 5.86 13.73
CA SER A 79 -68.83 5.92 14.14
C SER A 79 -67.99 4.72 13.73
N ARG A 80 -66.98 4.94 12.88
CA ARG A 80 -65.91 3.97 12.61
C ARG A 80 -65.37 3.50 13.97
N SER A 81 -65.60 2.23 14.30
CA SER A 81 -65.23 1.69 15.60
C SER A 81 -63.71 1.80 15.79
N PRO A 82 -63.22 2.30 16.95
CA PRO A 82 -61.79 2.44 17.22
C PRO A 82 -61.03 1.10 17.11
N GLN A 83 -61.73 -0.02 17.27
CA GLN A 83 -61.19 -1.37 17.10
C GLN A 83 -60.85 -1.70 15.62
N ALA A 84 -61.66 -1.26 14.65
CA ALA A 84 -61.37 -1.47 13.23
C ALA A 84 -60.16 -0.63 12.77
N ALA A 85 -60.00 0.58 13.32
CA ALA A 85 -58.82 1.41 13.11
C ALA A 85 -57.55 0.79 13.74
N ALA A 86 -57.65 0.21 14.94
CA ALA A 86 -56.54 -0.45 15.64
C ALA A 86 -56.06 -1.74 14.95
N LEU A 87 -56.96 -2.52 14.35
CA LEU A 87 -56.57 -3.71 13.56
C LEU A 87 -55.92 -3.34 12.23
N ARG A 88 -56.37 -2.26 11.57
CA ARG A 88 -55.71 -1.71 10.38
C ARG A 88 -54.31 -1.19 10.70
N SER A 89 -54.13 -0.46 11.80
CA SER A 89 -52.81 0.05 12.20
C SER A 89 -51.84 -1.07 12.58
N ARG A 90 -52.28 -2.16 13.23
CA ARG A 90 -51.44 -3.36 13.47
C ARG A 90 -51.02 -4.06 12.17
N ARG A 91 -51.90 -4.18 11.17
CA ARG A 91 -51.55 -4.76 9.86
C ARG A 91 -50.58 -3.87 9.07
N LEU A 92 -50.78 -2.55 9.11
CA LEU A 92 -49.89 -1.58 8.48
C LEU A 92 -48.52 -1.53 9.17
N ARG A 93 -48.46 -1.58 10.51
CA ARG A 93 -47.20 -1.67 11.26
C ARG A 93 -46.44 -2.96 10.95
N ARG A 94 -47.13 -4.11 10.86
CA ARG A 94 -46.50 -5.37 10.44
C ARG A 94 -45.97 -5.32 9.01
N ARG A 95 -46.73 -4.73 8.07
CA ARG A 95 -46.27 -4.54 6.69
C ARG A 95 -45.10 -3.55 6.59
N ALA A 96 -45.12 -2.48 7.37
CA ALA A 96 -44.02 -1.51 7.45
C ALA A 96 -42.75 -2.15 8.05
N LEU A 97 -42.88 -2.95 9.12
CA LEU A 97 -41.76 -3.72 9.68
C LEU A 97 -41.20 -4.75 8.69
N LEU A 98 -42.07 -5.43 7.94
CA LEU A 98 -41.64 -6.37 6.88
C LEU A 98 -40.99 -5.67 5.69
N LEU A 99 -41.30 -4.40 5.42
CA LEU A 99 -40.65 -3.58 4.38
C LEU A 99 -39.38 -2.88 4.89
N LEU A 100 -39.27 -2.59 6.19
CA LEU A 100 -38.07 -2.01 6.81
C LEU A 100 -36.93 -3.03 6.96
N LEU A 101 -37.24 -4.33 7.00
CA LEU A 101 -36.24 -5.40 7.12
C LEU A 101 -35.36 -5.59 5.86
N PRO A 102 -35.88 -5.54 4.62
CA PRO A 102 -35.05 -5.63 3.41
C PRO A 102 -34.37 -4.30 3.04
N ILE A 103 -34.85 -3.14 3.52
CA ILE A 103 -34.25 -1.83 3.22
C ILE A 103 -32.74 -1.75 3.55
N PRO A 104 -32.25 -2.13 4.74
CA PRO A 104 -30.81 -2.08 5.03
C PRO A 104 -29.99 -3.00 4.11
N LEU A 105 -30.55 -4.15 3.71
CA LEU A 105 -29.88 -5.09 2.81
C LEU A 105 -29.82 -4.55 1.37
N LEU A 106 -30.88 -3.87 0.92
CA LEU A 106 -30.89 -3.16 -0.36
C LEU A 106 -29.91 -1.97 -0.35
N ILE A 107 -29.84 -1.21 0.74
CA ILE A 107 -28.88 -0.12 0.90
C ILE A 107 -27.45 -0.68 0.86
N ALA A 108 -27.16 -1.76 1.60
CA ALA A 108 -25.85 -2.41 1.58
C ALA A 108 -25.48 -2.90 0.16
N ALA A 109 -26.43 -3.53 -0.55
CA ALA A 109 -26.22 -3.95 -1.93
C ALA A 109 -25.97 -2.77 -2.89
N LEU A 110 -26.69 -1.65 -2.72
CA LEU A 110 -26.49 -0.43 -3.51
C LEU A 110 -25.12 0.19 -3.23
N VAL A 111 -24.71 0.29 -1.96
CA VAL A 111 -23.40 0.81 -1.56
C VAL A 111 -22.29 -0.08 -2.11
N LEU A 112 -22.40 -1.40 -1.97
CA LEU A 112 -21.43 -2.34 -2.51
C LEU A 112 -21.35 -2.26 -4.04
N GLY A 113 -22.50 -2.23 -4.74
CA GLY A 113 -22.53 -2.10 -6.20
C GLY A 113 -21.93 -0.79 -6.68
N THR A 114 -22.19 0.31 -5.98
CA THR A 114 -21.59 1.62 -6.26
C THR A 114 -20.07 1.58 -6.06
N LYS A 115 -19.61 1.02 -4.94
CA LYS A 115 -18.18 0.87 -4.61
C LYS A 115 -17.44 0.05 -5.68
N LEU A 116 -18.00 -1.09 -6.07
CA LEU A 116 -17.43 -1.94 -7.12
C LEU A 116 -17.43 -1.26 -8.50
N ALA A 117 -18.39 -0.38 -8.79
CA ALA A 117 -18.41 0.38 -10.05
C ALA A 117 -17.33 1.47 -10.11
N PHE A 118 -17.00 2.10 -8.96
CA PHE A 118 -15.98 3.16 -8.90
C PHE A 118 -14.54 2.63 -8.87
N LEU A 119 -14.31 1.46 -8.25
CA LEU A 119 -12.98 0.86 -8.16
C LEU A 119 -12.19 0.80 -9.50
N PRO A 120 -12.71 0.22 -10.59
CA PRO A 120 -11.96 0.12 -11.85
C PRO A 120 -11.69 1.49 -12.48
N VAL A 121 -12.57 2.48 -12.25
CA VAL A 121 -12.37 3.85 -12.76
C VAL A 121 -11.19 4.51 -12.05
N ILE A 122 -11.15 4.43 -10.72
CA ILE A 122 -10.05 5.02 -9.93
C ILE A 122 -8.74 4.27 -10.20
N ALA A 123 -8.79 2.94 -10.34
CA ALA A 123 -7.63 2.14 -10.74
C ALA A 123 -7.08 2.56 -12.10
N SER A 124 -7.93 2.69 -13.13
CA SER A 124 -7.52 3.14 -14.45
C SER A 124 -6.93 4.55 -14.43
N MET A 125 -7.54 5.49 -13.70
CA MET A 125 -6.99 6.83 -13.56
C MET A 125 -5.62 6.81 -12.89
N GLY A 126 -5.44 5.99 -11.85
CA GLY A 126 -4.14 5.81 -11.19
C GLY A 126 -3.09 5.26 -12.14
N SER A 127 -3.43 4.23 -12.93
CA SER A 127 -2.54 3.65 -13.94
C SER A 127 -2.18 4.67 -15.02
N ASP A 128 -3.16 5.43 -15.55
CA ASP A 128 -2.91 6.45 -16.57
C ASP A 128 -1.95 7.54 -16.06
N ARG A 129 -2.09 7.94 -14.78
CA ARG A 129 -1.15 8.89 -14.15
C ARG A 129 0.23 8.28 -13.97
N TYR A 130 0.30 7.04 -13.53
CA TYR A 130 1.57 6.33 -13.35
C TYR A 130 2.33 6.24 -14.69
N ASP A 131 1.64 5.84 -15.76
CA ASP A 131 2.21 5.70 -17.11
C ASP A 131 2.59 7.06 -17.71
N ALA A 132 1.89 8.13 -17.33
CA ALA A 132 2.25 9.49 -17.69
C ALA A 132 3.42 10.07 -16.87
N GLY A 133 3.94 9.33 -15.88
CA GLY A 133 5.01 9.76 -14.98
C GLY A 133 4.56 10.64 -13.81
N ASP A 134 3.25 10.88 -13.65
CA ASP A 134 2.66 11.52 -12.47
C ASP A 134 2.54 10.49 -11.33
N HIS A 135 3.68 10.08 -10.79
CA HIS A 135 3.76 9.04 -9.77
C HIS A 135 3.14 9.47 -8.44
N SER A 136 3.25 10.75 -8.05
CA SER A 136 2.58 11.28 -6.86
C SER A 136 1.06 11.23 -6.99
N GLY A 137 0.51 11.70 -8.13
CA GLY A 137 -0.93 11.65 -8.36
C GLY A 137 -1.46 10.21 -8.50
N ALA A 138 -0.64 9.29 -9.03
CA ALA A 138 -0.96 7.87 -9.05
C ALA A 138 -1.02 7.28 -7.63
N ALA A 139 -0.03 7.59 -6.78
CA ALA A 139 0.01 7.13 -5.38
C ALA A 139 -1.25 7.54 -4.61
N ASP A 140 -1.66 8.81 -4.73
CA ASP A 140 -2.89 9.32 -4.10
C ASP A 140 -4.14 8.55 -4.56
N LEU A 141 -4.27 8.28 -5.86
CA LEU A 141 -5.41 7.54 -6.41
C LEU A 141 -5.43 6.07 -5.99
N PHE A 142 -4.26 5.43 -5.87
CA PHE A 142 -4.16 4.06 -5.38
C PHE A 142 -4.40 3.97 -3.87
N ASP A 143 -3.96 4.98 -3.09
CA ASP A 143 -4.13 5.01 -1.64
C ASP A 143 -5.61 5.05 -1.23
N LEU A 144 -6.41 5.84 -1.95
CA LEU A 144 -7.87 5.86 -1.80
C LEU A 144 -8.49 4.46 -1.92
N GLN A 145 -7.91 3.59 -2.73
CA GLN A 145 -8.43 2.24 -2.98
C GLN A 145 -8.09 1.24 -1.87
N LYS A 146 -7.15 1.53 -0.96
CA LYS A 146 -6.78 0.61 0.14
C LYS A 146 -7.96 0.24 1.04
N THR A 147 -8.89 1.16 1.25
CA THR A 147 -10.13 0.93 2.03
C THR A 147 -11.31 0.47 1.15
N MET A 148 -11.19 0.62 -0.17
CA MET A 148 -12.25 0.31 -1.10
C MET A 148 -12.15 -1.10 -1.69
N ASN A 149 -10.95 -1.62 -1.89
CA ASN A 149 -10.75 -2.90 -2.54
C ASN A 149 -10.89 -4.05 -1.53
N VAL A 150 -11.97 -4.80 -1.64
CA VAL A 150 -12.25 -6.00 -0.82
C VAL A 150 -12.05 -7.30 -1.58
N VAL A 151 -11.81 -7.23 -2.90
CA VAL A 151 -11.68 -8.41 -3.76
C VAL A 151 -10.22 -8.83 -3.84
N ASP A 152 -9.36 -7.89 -4.24
CA ASP A 152 -7.92 -8.11 -4.37
C ASP A 152 -7.19 -7.09 -3.48
N PRO A 153 -7.26 -7.22 -2.14
CA PRO A 153 -6.86 -6.15 -1.21
C PRO A 153 -5.39 -5.74 -1.39
N TRP A 154 -4.51 -6.67 -1.76
CA TRP A 154 -3.08 -6.42 -1.98
C TRP A 154 -2.79 -5.42 -3.11
N LYS A 155 -3.63 -5.31 -4.14
CA LYS A 155 -3.33 -4.50 -5.35
C LYS A 155 -3.20 -3.02 -5.05
N ALA A 156 -4.06 -2.48 -4.18
CA ALA A 156 -4.02 -1.07 -3.84
C ALA A 156 -2.71 -0.74 -3.11
N TRP A 157 -2.32 -1.58 -2.15
CA TRP A 157 -1.05 -1.47 -1.43
C TRP A 157 0.15 -1.60 -2.36
N PHE A 158 0.16 -2.62 -3.23
CA PHE A 158 1.23 -2.82 -4.21
C PHE A 158 1.41 -1.62 -5.14
N ASN A 159 0.30 -1.10 -5.68
CA ASN A 159 0.32 0.03 -6.60
C ASN A 159 0.74 1.33 -5.91
N THR A 160 0.25 1.60 -4.69
CA THR A 160 0.68 2.77 -3.92
C THR A 160 2.18 2.68 -3.61
N GLY A 161 2.66 1.55 -3.09
CA GLY A 161 4.07 1.39 -2.76
C GLY A 161 4.98 1.53 -3.99
N THR A 162 4.58 0.90 -5.10
CA THR A 162 5.30 1.04 -6.39
C THR A 162 5.32 2.49 -6.88
N ALA A 163 4.23 3.25 -6.71
CA ALA A 163 4.17 4.67 -7.09
C ALA A 163 5.01 5.56 -6.16
N ARG A 164 5.01 5.30 -4.86
CA ARG A 164 5.79 6.05 -3.86
C ARG A 164 7.29 5.83 -4.01
N HIS A 165 7.72 4.61 -4.31
CA HIS A 165 9.10 4.31 -4.66
C HIS A 165 9.58 5.19 -5.83
N ARG A 166 8.74 5.35 -6.86
CA ARG A 166 9.05 6.21 -8.02
C ARG A 166 9.13 7.71 -7.69
N THR A 167 8.63 8.13 -6.53
CA THR A 167 8.77 9.51 -6.02
C THR A 167 9.92 9.67 -5.02
N GLY A 168 10.63 8.59 -4.69
CA GLY A 168 11.68 8.58 -3.66
C GLY A 168 11.15 8.51 -2.22
N ASP A 169 9.86 8.20 -2.03
CA ASP A 169 9.29 7.91 -0.70
C ASP A 169 9.43 6.40 -0.42
N ASP A 170 10.68 5.94 -0.34
CA ASP A 170 11.01 4.52 -0.20
C ASP A 170 10.55 3.97 1.15
N TYR A 171 10.59 4.78 2.21
CA TYR A 171 10.07 4.40 3.53
C TYR A 171 8.60 3.94 3.45
N THR A 172 7.73 4.78 2.89
CA THR A 172 6.33 4.39 2.79
C THR A 172 6.11 3.34 1.71
N ALA A 173 6.94 3.33 0.66
CA ALA A 173 6.90 2.27 -0.35
C ALA A 173 7.14 0.89 0.25
N ILE A 174 8.18 0.74 1.09
CA ILE A 174 8.54 -0.48 1.81
C ILE A 174 7.36 -0.94 2.68
N SER A 175 6.79 -0.04 3.49
CA SER A 175 5.62 -0.35 4.33
C SER A 175 4.42 -0.83 3.51
N ASP A 176 4.11 -0.14 2.41
CA ASP A 176 2.99 -0.50 1.54
C ASP A 176 3.23 -1.84 0.82
N LEU A 177 4.44 -2.10 0.36
CA LEU A 177 4.82 -3.33 -0.35
C LEU A 177 4.85 -4.54 0.59
N HIS A 178 5.32 -4.39 1.83
CA HIS A 178 5.18 -5.41 2.86
C HIS A 178 3.71 -5.73 3.12
N ARG A 179 2.87 -4.71 3.29
CA ARG A 179 1.44 -4.92 3.50
C ARG A 179 0.78 -5.62 2.30
N ALA A 180 1.19 -5.27 1.09
CA ALA A 180 0.73 -5.96 -0.12
C ALA A 180 1.15 -7.43 -0.11
N TYR A 181 2.39 -7.72 0.30
CA TYR A 181 2.92 -9.07 0.38
C TYR A 181 2.10 -9.92 1.35
N ASP A 182 1.82 -9.43 2.56
CA ASP A 182 0.97 -10.14 3.53
C ASP A 182 -0.42 -10.44 2.98
N LEU A 183 -1.05 -9.44 2.35
CA LEU A 183 -2.40 -9.56 1.80
C LEU A 183 -2.50 -10.51 0.60
N ALA A 184 -1.37 -10.87 -0.02
CA ALA A 184 -1.30 -11.77 -1.17
C ALA A 184 -1.05 -13.24 -0.78
N GLU A 185 -1.24 -13.65 0.48
CA GLU A 185 -0.97 -15.03 0.94
C GLU A 185 -1.78 -16.09 0.19
N GLY A 186 -3.04 -15.79 -0.13
CA GLY A 186 -3.94 -16.68 -0.88
C GLY A 186 -3.84 -16.58 -2.40
N GLU A 187 -2.94 -15.74 -2.92
CA GLU A 187 -2.80 -15.51 -4.36
C GLU A 187 -1.88 -16.54 -5.03
N GLU A 188 -1.89 -16.51 -6.36
CA GLU A 188 -0.97 -17.30 -7.18
C GLU A 188 0.51 -16.93 -6.87
N PRO A 189 1.44 -17.90 -6.77
CA PRO A 189 2.84 -17.65 -6.41
C PRO A 189 3.49 -16.43 -7.07
N MET A 190 3.33 -16.26 -8.39
CA MET A 190 3.98 -15.17 -9.13
C MET A 190 3.45 -13.77 -8.77
N VAL A 191 2.28 -13.66 -8.12
CA VAL A 191 1.81 -12.38 -7.54
C VAL A 191 2.75 -11.95 -6.42
N ARG A 192 3.04 -12.86 -5.49
CA ARG A 192 3.95 -12.61 -4.37
C ARG A 192 5.36 -12.33 -4.85
N CYS A 193 5.82 -13.06 -5.86
CA CYS A 193 7.12 -12.81 -6.49
C CYS A 193 7.25 -11.38 -7.04
N ARG A 194 6.21 -10.87 -7.70
CA ARG A 194 6.22 -9.48 -8.21
C ARG A 194 6.31 -8.45 -7.09
N ILE A 195 5.61 -8.69 -5.98
CA ILE A 195 5.66 -7.81 -4.81
C ILE A 195 7.06 -7.85 -4.18
N GLN A 196 7.64 -9.05 -4.01
CA GLN A 196 9.00 -9.25 -3.52
C GLN A 196 10.03 -8.48 -4.34
N ILE A 197 9.97 -8.57 -5.67
CA ILE A 197 10.92 -7.85 -6.55
C ILE A 197 10.86 -6.35 -6.30
N ASN A 198 9.65 -5.76 -6.26
CA ASN A 198 9.51 -4.32 -6.02
C ASN A 198 9.92 -3.93 -4.59
N LEU A 199 9.65 -4.77 -3.59
CA LEU A 199 10.07 -4.54 -2.21
C LEU A 199 11.60 -4.53 -2.09
N SER A 200 12.27 -5.50 -2.71
CA SER A 200 13.74 -5.56 -2.76
C SER A 200 14.34 -4.32 -3.45
N ILE A 201 13.75 -3.85 -4.55
CA ILE A 201 14.21 -2.63 -5.23
C ILE A 201 14.04 -1.39 -4.33
N ALA A 202 12.95 -1.30 -3.56
CA ALA A 202 12.74 -0.19 -2.63
C ALA A 202 13.80 -0.19 -1.51
N TYR A 203 14.13 -1.36 -0.94
CA TYR A 203 15.24 -1.50 0.01
C TYR A 203 16.60 -1.17 -0.61
N GLU A 204 16.87 -1.64 -1.83
CA GLU A 204 18.10 -1.31 -2.56
C GLU A 204 18.25 0.21 -2.74
N THR A 205 17.16 0.91 -3.05
CA THR A 205 17.17 2.36 -3.26
C THR A 205 17.34 3.13 -1.95
N SER A 206 16.73 2.65 -0.86
CA SER A 206 16.98 3.16 0.50
C SER A 206 18.45 3.04 0.88
N GLY A 207 19.04 1.87 0.63
CA GLY A 207 20.46 1.62 0.89
C GLY A 207 21.39 2.53 0.06
N ASP A 208 21.05 2.79 -1.19
CA ASP A 208 21.80 3.75 -2.03
C ASP A 208 21.73 5.16 -1.45
N TYR A 209 20.56 5.60 -0.98
CA TYR A 209 20.38 6.91 -0.33
C TYR A 209 21.16 7.02 0.99
N GLU A 210 21.09 5.99 1.83
CA GLU A 210 21.79 5.91 3.11
C GLU A 210 23.30 5.95 2.91
N LYS A 211 23.82 5.21 1.93
CA LYS A 211 25.25 5.23 1.58
C LYS A 211 25.68 6.62 1.10
N ILE A 212 24.92 7.28 0.22
CA ILE A 212 25.23 8.64 -0.25
C ILE A 212 25.25 9.61 0.94
N THR A 213 24.31 9.47 1.87
CA THR A 213 24.26 10.29 3.08
C THR A 213 25.51 10.08 3.93
N ALA A 214 25.97 8.83 4.10
CA ALA A 214 27.22 8.52 4.79
C ALA A 214 28.45 9.13 4.09
N ASP A 215 28.51 9.03 2.76
CA ASP A 215 29.57 9.64 1.93
C ASP A 215 29.62 11.16 2.15
N ASP A 216 28.46 11.82 2.25
CA ASP A 216 28.34 13.26 2.54
C ASP A 216 28.84 13.61 3.95
N TYR A 217 28.57 12.78 4.97
CA TYR A 217 29.15 12.96 6.31
C TYR A 217 30.67 12.83 6.30
N MET A 218 31.23 11.87 5.56
CA MET A 218 32.68 11.74 5.42
C MET A 218 33.32 12.96 4.74
N ALA A 219 32.64 13.53 3.74
CA ALA A 219 33.07 14.79 3.12
C ALA A 219 33.01 15.97 4.09
N GLN A 220 31.94 16.06 4.91
CA GLN A 220 31.80 17.07 5.96
C GLN A 220 32.90 16.96 7.01
N LYS A 221 33.24 15.73 7.45
CA LYS A 221 34.30 15.48 8.42
C LYS A 221 35.63 16.03 7.92
N LYS A 222 35.97 15.76 6.65
CA LYS A 222 37.19 16.28 6.04
C LYS A 222 37.20 17.82 6.01
N ALA A 223 36.10 18.44 5.63
CA ALA A 223 35.98 19.90 5.61
C ALA A 223 36.14 20.50 7.02
N LEU A 224 35.60 19.83 8.04
CA LEU A 224 35.74 20.20 9.44
C LEU A 224 37.20 20.10 9.92
N GLU A 225 37.90 19.01 9.62
CA GLU A 225 39.32 18.86 9.94
C GLU A 225 40.18 19.97 9.31
N GLU A 226 39.93 20.31 8.04
CA GLU A 226 40.60 21.41 7.35
C GLU A 226 40.32 22.76 8.01
N ALA A 227 39.07 23.04 8.37
CA ALA A 227 38.68 24.29 9.05
C ALA A 227 39.32 24.40 10.46
N LEU A 228 39.36 23.30 11.21
CA LEU A 228 40.02 23.24 12.52
C LEU A 228 41.53 23.47 12.41
N ALA A 229 42.18 22.91 11.38
CA ALA A 229 43.60 23.11 11.11
C ALA A 229 43.90 24.58 10.73
N ALA A 230 43.09 25.18 9.85
CA ALA A 230 43.22 26.59 9.46
C ALA A 230 43.05 27.52 10.68
N ARG A 231 42.04 27.25 11.53
CA ARG A 231 41.85 27.96 12.80
C ARG A 231 43.07 27.86 13.71
N ALA A 232 43.64 26.65 13.86
CA ALA A 232 44.83 26.43 14.68
C ALA A 232 46.07 27.16 14.13
N ALA A 233 46.16 27.31 12.81
CA ALA A 233 47.21 28.07 12.13
C ALA A 233 46.99 29.60 12.15
N GLY A 234 45.82 30.08 12.59
CA GLY A 234 45.44 31.49 12.54
C GLY A 234 45.15 31.99 11.11
N GLU A 235 44.80 31.07 10.21
CA GLU A 235 44.40 31.36 8.84
C GLU A 235 42.89 31.65 8.76
N ASP A 236 42.43 32.19 7.62
CA ASP A 236 41.01 32.42 7.37
C ASP A 236 40.29 31.07 7.24
N TYR A 237 39.13 30.93 7.90
CA TYR A 237 38.29 29.73 7.86
C TYR A 237 36.80 30.11 7.90
N GLU A 238 35.94 29.20 7.42
CA GLU A 238 34.49 29.35 7.48
C GLU A 238 33.96 28.87 8.85
N ALA A 239 33.57 29.80 9.71
CA ALA A 239 33.12 29.48 11.06
C ALA A 239 31.89 28.55 11.08
N SER A 240 31.02 28.63 10.07
CA SER A 240 29.82 27.77 9.96
C SER A 240 30.15 26.30 9.68
N VAL A 241 31.38 25.95 9.33
CA VAL A 241 31.81 24.55 9.20
C VAL A 241 32.06 23.95 10.59
N ILE A 242 32.59 24.74 11.52
CA ILE A 242 32.88 24.32 12.89
C ILE A 242 31.64 24.45 13.77
N ASP A 243 30.87 25.53 13.63
CA ASP A 243 29.62 25.79 14.36
C ASP A 243 28.49 26.07 13.35
N PRO A 244 27.84 25.03 12.81
CA PRO A 244 26.80 25.18 11.79
C PRO A 244 25.59 25.99 12.26
N TYR A 245 25.31 26.00 13.57
CA TYR A 245 24.12 26.63 14.14
C TYR A 245 24.40 28.01 14.75
N GLY A 246 25.67 28.38 14.91
CA GLY A 246 26.08 29.65 15.52
C GLY A 246 25.71 29.75 17.00
N ASP A 247 25.49 28.62 17.67
CA ASP A 247 25.04 28.55 19.06
C ASP A 247 26.20 28.30 20.05
N GLY A 248 27.43 28.18 19.52
CA GLY A 248 28.64 27.89 20.28
C GLY A 248 28.90 26.41 20.50
N ASN A 249 28.06 25.51 20.00
CA ASN A 249 28.30 24.08 20.03
C ASN A 249 29.10 23.67 18.79
N GLU A 250 30.42 23.62 18.95
CA GLU A 250 31.32 23.21 17.88
C GLU A 250 31.19 21.71 17.59
N LEU A 251 31.14 21.37 16.31
CA LEU A 251 31.15 20.02 15.79
C LEU A 251 32.56 19.42 15.92
N THR A 252 32.68 18.16 16.33
CA THR A 252 33.96 17.44 16.35
C THR A 252 34.08 16.44 15.20
N PRO A 253 35.29 16.18 14.66
CA PRO A 253 35.49 15.17 13.63
C PRO A 253 34.99 13.78 14.02
N GLU A 254 35.07 13.43 15.31
CA GLU A 254 34.56 12.16 15.85
C GLU A 254 33.03 12.09 15.75
N GLN A 255 32.30 13.16 16.12
CA GLN A 255 30.84 13.20 15.99
C GLN A 255 30.38 12.99 14.54
N VAL A 256 31.04 13.65 13.58
CA VAL A 256 30.71 13.50 12.15
C VAL A 256 31.07 12.11 11.64
N GLN A 257 32.13 11.50 12.17
CA GLN A 257 32.52 10.13 11.86
C GLN A 257 31.48 9.13 12.37
N ASP A 258 30.99 9.30 13.60
CA ASP A 258 29.98 8.43 14.20
C ASP A 258 28.66 8.49 13.40
N ASP A 259 28.26 9.69 12.95
CA ASP A 259 27.12 9.87 12.05
C ASP A 259 27.34 9.10 10.73
N ALA A 260 28.52 9.24 10.10
CA ALA A 260 28.84 8.51 8.86
C ALA A 260 28.76 6.99 9.05
N THR A 261 29.37 6.46 10.11
CA THR A 261 29.34 5.03 10.46
C THR A 261 27.91 4.54 10.64
N THR A 262 27.07 5.32 11.33
CA THR A 262 25.66 5.01 11.53
C THR A 262 24.93 4.87 10.19
N TRP A 263 25.13 5.81 9.27
CA TRP A 263 24.49 5.77 7.94
C TRP A 263 25.01 4.63 7.06
N TYR A 264 26.29 4.29 7.10
CA TYR A 264 26.79 3.09 6.42
C TYR A 264 26.18 1.80 6.98
N SER A 265 25.96 1.72 8.30
CA SER A 265 25.30 0.57 8.92
C SER A 265 23.83 0.43 8.49
N PHE A 266 23.13 1.55 8.26
CA PHE A 266 21.79 1.53 7.68
C PHE A 266 21.84 1.01 6.25
N ALA A 267 22.74 1.55 5.42
CA ALA A 267 22.90 1.12 4.03
C ALA A 267 23.17 -0.38 3.91
N GLU A 268 24.08 -0.90 4.73
CA GLU A 268 24.38 -2.33 4.80
C GLU A 268 23.13 -3.16 5.09
N ARG A 269 22.36 -2.78 6.12
CA ARG A 269 21.12 -3.47 6.49
C ARG A 269 20.09 -3.41 5.37
N SER A 270 19.91 -2.26 4.73
CA SER A 270 19.00 -2.10 3.60
C SER A 270 19.39 -3.01 2.42
N PHE A 271 20.67 -3.10 2.07
CA PHE A 271 21.13 -4.02 1.03
C PHE A 271 20.98 -5.50 1.41
N ALA A 272 21.27 -5.86 2.66
CA ALA A 272 21.07 -7.21 3.17
C ALA A 272 19.59 -7.62 3.13
N THR A 273 18.70 -6.74 3.56
CA THR A 273 17.26 -6.97 3.52
C THR A 273 16.76 -7.05 2.08
N ALA A 274 17.26 -6.22 1.18
CA ALA A 274 16.95 -6.31 -0.25
C ALA A 274 17.32 -7.70 -0.82
N GLU A 275 18.48 -8.24 -0.45
CA GLU A 275 18.93 -9.59 -0.86
C GLU A 275 18.02 -10.66 -0.26
N GLN A 276 17.74 -10.58 1.05
CA GLN A 276 16.88 -11.53 1.73
C GLN A 276 15.48 -11.60 1.10
N VAL A 277 14.90 -10.45 0.74
CA VAL A 277 13.60 -10.37 0.07
C VAL A 277 13.62 -11.08 -1.29
N ARG A 278 14.74 -11.07 -2.02
CA ARG A 278 14.89 -11.84 -3.27
C ARG A 278 14.89 -13.35 -3.05
N GLY A 279 15.27 -13.80 -1.86
CA GLY A 279 15.29 -15.21 -1.47
C GLY A 279 13.98 -15.74 -0.87
N TRP A 280 12.94 -14.90 -0.73
CA TRP A 280 11.66 -15.35 -0.21
C TRP A 280 10.99 -16.37 -1.16
N PRO A 281 10.22 -17.35 -0.63
CA PRO A 281 9.57 -18.38 -1.45
C PRO A 281 8.50 -17.79 -2.36
N ARG A 282 8.04 -18.56 -3.36
CA ARG A 282 7.01 -18.19 -4.37
C ARG A 282 7.50 -17.48 -5.63
N CYS A 283 8.80 -17.51 -5.92
CA CYS A 283 9.40 -17.07 -7.19
C CYS A 283 9.87 -18.22 -8.10
N GLU A 284 9.44 -19.47 -7.87
CA GLU A 284 10.04 -20.65 -8.50
C GLU A 284 9.71 -20.80 -10.00
N ASP A 285 8.56 -20.26 -10.42
CA ASP A 285 8.02 -20.41 -11.78
C ASP A 285 8.51 -19.33 -12.77
N GLN A 286 9.60 -18.62 -12.42
CA GLN A 286 10.24 -17.64 -13.30
C GLN A 286 10.83 -18.30 -14.56
N SER A 287 10.86 -17.54 -15.65
CA SER A 287 11.63 -17.91 -16.85
C SER A 287 13.12 -17.93 -16.55
N GLU A 288 13.90 -18.70 -17.30
CA GLU A 288 15.36 -18.77 -17.13
C GLU A 288 16.04 -17.39 -17.22
N GLN A 289 15.52 -16.51 -18.09
CA GLN A 289 16.02 -15.13 -18.20
C GLN A 289 15.73 -14.31 -16.94
N GLU A 290 14.57 -14.47 -16.32
CA GLU A 290 14.22 -13.78 -15.07
C GLU A 290 15.04 -14.29 -13.89
N LYS A 291 15.33 -15.59 -13.84
CA LYS A 291 16.24 -16.17 -12.84
C LYS A 291 17.64 -15.60 -12.95
N GLU A 292 18.21 -15.57 -14.16
CA GLU A 292 19.52 -14.98 -14.40
C GLU A 292 19.55 -13.49 -14.00
N GLN A 293 18.50 -12.73 -14.31
CA GLN A 293 18.36 -11.35 -13.86
C GLN A 293 18.28 -11.23 -12.33
N ASN A 294 17.60 -12.16 -11.66
CA ASN A 294 17.50 -12.18 -10.21
C ASN A 294 18.86 -12.48 -9.56
N GLU A 295 19.60 -13.46 -10.08
CA GLU A 295 20.97 -13.78 -9.64
C GLU A 295 21.92 -12.60 -9.81
N GLN A 296 21.87 -11.91 -10.97
CA GLN A 296 22.65 -10.69 -11.19
C GLN A 296 22.25 -9.56 -10.23
N SER A 297 20.97 -9.48 -9.87
CA SER A 297 20.48 -8.50 -8.90
C SER A 297 20.98 -8.83 -7.49
N VAL A 298 20.99 -10.10 -7.10
CA VAL A 298 21.55 -10.56 -5.81
C VAL A 298 23.04 -10.26 -5.74
N GLN A 299 23.82 -10.59 -6.78
CA GLN A 299 25.25 -10.26 -6.80
C GLN A 299 25.51 -8.76 -6.66
N ARG A 300 24.71 -7.93 -7.34
CA ARG A 300 24.80 -6.46 -7.21
C ARG A 300 24.54 -6.00 -5.78
N LEU A 301 23.57 -6.59 -5.09
CA LEU A 301 23.25 -6.26 -3.70
C LEU A 301 24.39 -6.63 -2.76
N GLN A 302 25.00 -7.80 -2.94
CA GLN A 302 26.18 -8.23 -2.19
C GLN A 302 27.37 -7.28 -2.41
N ASP A 303 27.62 -6.87 -3.66
CA ASP A 303 28.67 -5.91 -3.98
C ASP A 303 28.42 -4.55 -3.31
N LYS A 304 27.17 -4.08 -3.31
CA LYS A 304 26.76 -2.83 -2.65
C LYS A 304 26.89 -2.92 -1.12
N GLN A 305 26.48 -4.03 -0.53
CA GLN A 305 26.65 -4.30 0.89
C GLN A 305 28.14 -4.28 1.28
N GLN A 306 29.00 -4.96 0.51
CA GLN A 306 30.43 -4.96 0.76
C GLN A 306 31.05 -3.56 0.58
N GLN A 307 30.61 -2.80 -0.42
CA GLN A 307 31.05 -1.41 -0.58
C GLN A 307 30.66 -0.52 0.60
N ALA A 308 29.47 -0.71 1.18
CA ALA A 308 29.06 0.02 2.39
C ALA A 308 29.92 -0.37 3.60
N LYS A 309 30.24 -1.67 3.77
CA LYS A 309 31.17 -2.18 4.80
C LYS A 309 32.58 -1.60 4.66
N ASP A 310 33.14 -1.67 3.45
CA ASP A 310 34.51 -1.22 3.17
C ASP A 310 34.68 0.30 3.30
N ALA A 311 33.59 1.06 3.13
CA ALA A 311 33.58 2.51 3.26
C ALA A 311 33.47 2.99 4.71
N GLN A 312 33.12 2.10 5.66
CA GLN A 312 33.09 2.44 7.07
C GLN A 312 34.50 2.82 7.56
N PRO A 313 34.62 3.85 8.41
CA PRO A 313 35.87 4.16 9.08
C PRO A 313 36.34 2.94 9.88
N GLN A 314 37.49 2.37 9.51
CA GLN A 314 38.08 1.28 10.29
C GLN A 314 38.47 1.81 11.67
N GLU A 315 37.87 1.29 12.73
CA GLU A 315 38.53 1.38 14.04
C GLU A 315 39.91 0.74 13.91
N PRO A 316 40.96 1.28 14.58
CA PRO A 316 42.23 0.60 14.64
C PRO A 316 41.97 -0.82 15.12
N GLN A 317 42.26 -1.81 14.28
CA GLN A 317 42.20 -3.20 14.67
C GLN A 317 43.16 -3.36 15.85
N ASP A 318 42.63 -3.43 17.07
CA ASP A 318 43.36 -4.08 18.16
C ASP A 318 43.68 -5.48 17.61
N PRO A 319 44.96 -5.90 17.59
CA PRO A 319 45.32 -7.20 17.04
C PRO A 319 44.49 -8.24 17.78
N GLN A 320 43.57 -8.87 17.05
CA GLN A 320 42.64 -9.91 17.52
C GLN A 320 43.25 -10.66 18.70
N GLU A 321 42.70 -10.46 19.90
CA GLU A 321 42.80 -11.50 20.91
C GLU A 321 42.21 -12.74 20.25
N GLY A 322 43.10 -13.68 19.94
CA GLY A 322 42.74 -14.91 19.25
C GLY A 322 41.66 -15.60 20.06
N GLU A 323 40.45 -15.58 19.54
CA GLU A 323 39.44 -16.55 19.93
C GLU A 323 40.03 -17.91 19.61
N GLU A 324 40.31 -18.67 20.66
CA GLU A 324 40.80 -20.03 20.59
C GLU A 324 39.78 -20.84 19.79
N GLN A 325 40.06 -21.04 18.51
CA GLN A 325 39.36 -22.00 17.68
C GLN A 325 39.58 -23.38 18.31
N GLU A 326 38.57 -23.87 18.99
CA GLU A 326 38.45 -25.27 19.37
C GLU A 326 38.35 -26.06 18.06
N GLN A 327 39.49 -26.58 17.60
CA GLN A 327 39.63 -27.32 16.36
C GLN A 327 38.86 -28.63 16.47
N GLU A 328 37.61 -28.64 16.01
CA GLU A 328 36.92 -29.88 15.70
C GLU A 328 37.41 -30.39 14.34
N GLN A 329 38.02 -31.57 14.34
CA GLN A 329 38.68 -32.17 13.18
C GLN A 329 37.70 -32.43 12.02
N PRO A 330 38.16 -32.32 10.75
CA PRO A 330 37.28 -32.24 9.60
C PRO A 330 36.74 -33.60 9.15
N GLU A 331 35.47 -33.63 8.73
CA GLU A 331 34.97 -34.66 7.81
C GLU A 331 35.57 -34.41 6.40
N PRO A 332 36.02 -35.46 5.69
CA PRO A 332 36.83 -35.28 4.49
C PRO A 332 35.94 -35.39 3.24
N ASP A 333 35.51 -34.26 2.66
CA ASP A 333 35.30 -34.18 1.19
C ASP A 333 34.97 -32.79 0.62
N GLN A 334 35.00 -31.69 1.39
CA GLN A 334 34.70 -30.36 0.85
C GLN A 334 35.98 -29.58 0.53
N THR A 335 35.98 -28.90 -0.61
CA THR A 335 37.07 -28.01 -1.01
C THR A 335 37.14 -26.79 -0.07
N GLU A 336 38.33 -26.20 0.13
CA GLU A 336 38.50 -25.01 0.99
C GLU A 336 37.60 -23.84 0.56
N GLU A 337 37.30 -23.72 -0.74
CA GLU A 337 36.36 -22.73 -1.27
C GLU A 337 34.91 -23.00 -0.85
N GLU A 338 34.41 -24.24 -0.94
CA GLU A 338 33.05 -24.59 -0.48
C GLU A 338 32.86 -24.36 1.02
N ARG A 339 33.91 -24.57 1.81
CA ARG A 339 33.88 -24.34 3.25
C ARG A 339 33.83 -22.85 3.59
N ALA A 340 34.66 -22.05 2.90
CA ALA A 340 34.63 -20.60 3.04
C ALA A 340 33.32 -19.99 2.54
N GLU A 341 32.67 -20.62 1.56
CA GLU A 341 31.35 -20.23 1.08
C GLU A 341 30.24 -20.63 2.06
N ALA A 342 30.32 -21.82 2.68
CA ALA A 342 29.39 -22.25 3.73
C ALA A 342 29.49 -21.38 4.99
N GLU A 343 30.70 -21.06 5.46
CA GLU A 343 30.91 -20.14 6.59
C GLU A 343 30.40 -18.73 6.27
N ARG A 344 30.59 -18.25 5.02
CA ARG A 344 29.97 -16.99 4.58
C ARG A 344 28.46 -17.07 4.62
N GLN A 345 27.86 -18.16 4.14
CA GLN A 345 26.41 -18.32 4.16
C GLN A 345 25.84 -18.40 5.58
N GLU A 346 26.52 -19.08 6.51
CA GLU A 346 26.12 -19.15 7.92
C GLU A 346 26.20 -17.78 8.58
N LYS A 347 27.32 -17.06 8.37
CA LYS A 347 27.48 -15.69 8.86
C LYS A 347 26.46 -14.73 8.26
N LEU A 348 26.11 -14.90 6.98
CA LEU A 348 25.04 -14.15 6.34
C LEU A 348 23.67 -14.50 6.93
N GLN A 349 23.40 -15.77 7.28
CA GLN A 349 22.15 -16.17 7.93
C GLN A 349 22.01 -15.59 9.34
N GLU A 350 23.10 -15.55 10.11
CA GLU A 350 23.16 -14.93 11.43
C GLU A 350 22.92 -13.41 11.32
N GLN A 351 23.66 -12.72 10.46
CA GLN A 351 23.46 -11.29 10.16
C GLN A 351 22.04 -10.99 9.67
N ASN A 352 21.46 -11.87 8.84
CA ASN A 352 20.09 -11.77 8.37
C ASN A 352 19.04 -11.97 9.47
N SER A 353 19.37 -12.69 10.55
CA SER A 353 18.50 -12.89 11.71
C SER A 353 18.60 -11.71 12.68
N GLU A 354 19.81 -11.20 12.92
CA GLU A 354 20.04 -10.00 13.72
C GLU A 354 19.39 -8.77 13.07
N ALA A 355 19.50 -8.62 11.74
CA ALA A 355 18.85 -7.54 11.02
C ALA A 355 17.31 -7.55 11.15
N ARG A 356 16.69 -8.72 11.29
CA ARG A 356 15.23 -8.84 11.53
C ARG A 356 14.85 -8.43 12.94
N ASP A 357 15.61 -8.88 13.92
CA ASP A 357 15.38 -8.54 15.33
C ASP A 357 15.58 -7.03 15.55
N ASP A 358 16.60 -6.44 14.90
CA ASP A 358 16.85 -4.99 14.89
C ASP A 358 15.79 -4.19 14.13
N GLU A 359 15.20 -4.72 13.05
CA GLU A 359 14.07 -4.09 12.35
C GLU A 359 12.84 -4.04 13.27
N ASP A 360 12.51 -5.15 13.92
CA ASP A 360 11.39 -5.20 14.87
C ASP A 360 11.61 -4.24 16.05
N GLN A 361 12.85 -4.14 16.53
CA GLN A 361 13.22 -3.27 17.64
C GLN A 361 13.22 -1.79 17.23
N SER A 362 13.79 -1.45 16.07
CA SER A 362 13.83 -0.08 15.55
C SER A 362 12.45 0.41 15.11
N GLN A 363 11.60 -0.45 14.52
CA GLN A 363 10.21 -0.10 14.24
C GLN A 363 9.41 0.14 15.53
N GLN A 364 9.66 -0.64 16.59
CA GLN A 364 9.07 -0.41 17.89
C GLN A 364 9.56 0.90 18.53
N GLU A 365 10.87 1.14 18.51
CA GLU A 365 11.48 2.33 19.10
C GLU A 365 11.09 3.60 18.35
N TYR A 366 11.05 3.55 17.01
CA TYR A 366 10.58 4.63 16.15
C TYR A 366 9.07 4.89 16.32
N ARG A 367 8.25 3.84 16.47
CA ARG A 367 6.84 3.98 16.84
C ARG A 367 6.67 4.62 18.22
N ASN A 368 7.52 4.31 19.18
CA ASN A 368 7.48 4.92 20.51
C ASN A 368 7.98 6.38 20.50
N TYR A 369 8.93 6.72 19.63
CA TYR A 369 9.54 8.05 19.55
C TYR A 369 8.70 9.05 18.72
N TYR A 370 8.06 8.60 17.64
CA TYR A 370 7.27 9.45 16.72
C TYR A 370 5.75 9.16 16.74
N GLY A 371 5.31 8.01 17.25
CA GLY A 371 3.90 7.61 17.31
C GLY A 371 3.20 8.04 18.60
N GLY A 372 3.01 9.35 18.76
CA GLY A 372 2.09 9.89 19.76
C GLY A 372 0.62 9.72 19.34
N ASP A 373 -0.14 9.01 20.18
CA ASP A 373 -1.61 8.90 20.24
C ASP A 373 -2.33 8.06 19.18
N GLU A 374 -2.52 6.76 19.46
CA GLU A 374 -3.77 6.06 19.06
C GLU A 374 -4.79 6.13 20.21
N PRO A 375 -6.08 6.45 19.92
CA PRO A 375 -7.11 6.47 20.95
C PRO A 375 -7.55 5.05 21.30
N ALA A 376 -7.63 4.80 22.61
CA ALA A 376 -8.18 3.59 23.20
C ALA A 376 -9.52 3.19 22.58
N GLY A 377 -9.58 1.96 22.04
CA GLY A 377 -10.75 1.38 21.39
C GLY A 377 -11.04 -0.05 21.84
N GLY A 378 -11.37 -0.22 23.12
CA GLY A 378 -12.32 -1.25 23.59
C GLY A 378 -11.90 -2.72 23.52
N THR A 379 -11.29 -3.20 24.60
CA THR A 379 -11.31 -4.62 24.97
C THR A 379 -12.75 -5.06 25.25
N GLY A 380 -13.27 -5.95 24.41
CA GLY A 380 -14.45 -6.77 24.69
C GLY A 380 -14.04 -8.23 24.67
N GLU A 381 -13.54 -8.72 25.81
CA GLU A 381 -13.53 -10.15 26.11
C GLU A 381 -14.97 -10.64 26.20
N GLU A 382 -15.36 -11.67 25.44
CA GLU A 382 -16.18 -12.77 25.95
C GLU A 382 -16.19 -13.98 25.00
N GLN A 383 -15.53 -15.04 25.47
CA GLN A 383 -15.98 -16.44 25.49
C GLN A 383 -16.28 -17.19 24.17
N GLY A 384 -15.31 -18.03 23.79
CA GLY A 384 -15.44 -19.49 23.86
C GLY A 384 -16.64 -20.16 23.16
N GLY A 385 -16.38 -20.81 22.03
CA GLY A 385 -17.30 -21.78 21.44
C GLY A 385 -16.68 -22.53 20.27
N GLY A 386 -16.31 -23.79 20.48
CA GLY A 386 -15.65 -24.64 19.49
C GLY A 386 -16.53 -25.15 18.35
N GLY A 387 -15.85 -25.68 17.34
CA GLY A 387 -16.39 -26.39 16.18
C GLY A 387 -15.45 -26.19 14.99
N SER A 388 -14.37 -26.96 14.88
CA SER A 388 -14.32 -28.26 14.19
C SER A 388 -14.77 -28.21 12.72
N ALA A 389 -13.84 -28.62 11.85
CA ALA A 389 -14.03 -29.11 10.49
C ALA A 389 -14.27 -28.02 9.42
N LYS A 390 -13.73 -28.07 8.20
CA LYS A 390 -12.89 -29.06 7.50
C LYS A 390 -12.64 -28.48 6.09
N ASN A 391 -11.59 -28.99 5.46
CA ASN A 391 -11.44 -29.23 4.03
C ASN A 391 -11.11 -28.05 3.11
N TRP A 392 -9.86 -28.14 2.62
CA TRP A 392 -9.33 -27.87 1.29
C TRP A 392 -9.62 -26.52 0.64
#